data_AF-A0A2S5GM97-F1
#
_entry.id   AF-A0A2S5GM97-F1
#
_cell.length_a   1.000
_cell.length_b   1.000
_cell.length_c   1.000
_cell.angle_alpha   90.00
_cell.angle_beta   90.00
_cell.angle_gamma   90.00
#
_symmetry.space_group_name_H-M   'P 1'
#
loop_
_entity.id
_entity.type
_entity.pdbx_description
1 polymer ?
#
loop_
_entity_poly.entity_id
_entity_poly.type
_entity_poly.pdbx_seq_one_letter_code
_entity_poly.pdbx_strand_id
1 'polypeptide(L)' 'MYSIMRDDLKRYIRVMTMDSLQTFGASRKGAIPDLVQPELLTFGSDRGMMVCGFEEIDGKRYYQGWWMQWIDG' A
#
# COMPACT_ATOMS: atom_id res chain seq x y z
N MET A 1 3.91 -5.16 4.97
CA MET A 1 3.06 -5.86 3.97
C MET A 1 2.49 -7.10 4.62
N TYR A 2 1.20 -7.36 4.45
CA TYR A 2 0.53 -8.55 5.00
C TYR A 2 -0.51 -9.09 4.02
N SER A 3 -1.20 -10.16 4.39
CA SER A 3 -2.26 -10.76 3.57
C SER A 3 -3.57 -10.80 4.35
N ILE A 4 -4.68 -10.52 3.67
CA ILE A 4 -6.03 -10.66 4.22
C ILE A 4 -6.85 -11.64 3.39
N MET A 5 -7.69 -12.41 4.07
CA MET A 5 -8.70 -13.24 3.41
C MET A 5 -9.84 -12.33 2.95
N ARG A 6 -10.12 -12.28 1.65
CA ARG A 6 -11.28 -11.56 1.11
C ARG A 6 -12.40 -12.50 0.72
N ASP A 7 -13.51 -12.39 1.44
CA ASP A 7 -14.65 -13.29 1.28
C ASP A 7 -15.39 -13.14 -0.04
N ASP A 8 -15.39 -11.95 -0.64
CA ASP A 8 -15.94 -11.65 -1.96
C ASP A 8 -15.11 -12.30 -3.08
N LEU A 9 -13.78 -12.36 -2.90
CA LEU A 9 -12.86 -12.92 -3.89
C LEU A 9 -12.50 -14.39 -3.64
N LYS A 10 -12.89 -14.94 -2.48
CA LYS A 10 -12.52 -16.29 -2.02
C LYS A 10 -11.03 -16.59 -2.14
N ARG A 11 -10.18 -15.57 -1.94
CA ARG A 11 -8.72 -15.73 -1.87
C ARG A 11 -8.05 -14.77 -0.90
N TYR A 12 -6.85 -15.14 -0.46
CA TYR A 12 -5.96 -14.21 0.21
C TYR A 12 -5.41 -13.19 -0.78
N ILE A 13 -5.39 -11.92 -0.38
CA ILE A 13 -4.80 -10.83 -1.16
C ILE A 13 -3.74 -10.10 -0.36
N ARG A 14 -2.74 -9.56 -1.06
CA ARG A 14 -1.67 -8.75 -0.46
C ARG A 14 -2.18 -7.34 -0.17
N VAL A 15 -1.68 -6.77 0.92
CA VAL A 15 -1.93 -5.39 1.34
C VAL A 15 -0.60 -4.73 1.66
N MET A 16 -0.34 -3.59 1.01
CA MET A 16 0.76 -2.69 1.35
C MET A 16 0.21 -1.63 2.29
N THR A 17 0.68 -1.66 3.53
CA THR A 17 0.25 -0.71 4.55
C THR A 17 1.23 0.44 4.69
N MET A 18 0.68 1.62 4.98
CA MET A 18 1.42 2.83 5.33
C MET A 18 1.38 3.10 6.83
N ASP A 19 0.91 2.14 7.63
CA ASP A 19 1.02 2.20 9.07
C ASP A 19 2.50 2.13 9.48
N SER A 20 2.92 3.14 10.24
CA SER A 20 4.28 3.21 10.76
C SER A 20 4.38 2.45 12.08
N LEU A 21 5.48 1.73 12.27
CA LEU A 21 5.82 1.12 13.54
C LEU A 21 6.46 2.17 14.46
N GLN A 22 5.85 2.39 15.62
CA GLN A 22 6.35 3.26 16.68
C GLN A 22 7.17 2.49 17.71
N THR A 23 7.74 3.22 18.67
CA THR A 23 8.48 2.65 19.81
C THR A 23 7.65 1.63 20.56
N PHE A 24 8.31 0.56 21.02
CA PHE A 24 7.69 -0.54 21.75
C PHE A 24 6.58 -1.29 20.99
N GLY A 25 6.58 -1.22 19.66
CA GLY A 25 5.69 -2.02 18.81
C GLY A 25 4.28 -1.46 18.65
N ALA A 26 4.01 -0.25 19.14
CA ALA A 26 2.76 0.44 18.83
C ALA A 26 2.70 0.73 17.32
N SER A 27 1.54 0.60 16.69
CA SER A 27 1.34 1.04 15.31
C SER A 27 0.68 2.43 15.30
N ARG A 28 1.09 3.25 14.34
CA ARG A 28 0.39 4.49 14.01
C ARG A 28 -0.19 4.38 12.62
N LYS A 29 -1.48 4.64 12.53
CA LYS A 29 -2.22 4.63 11.28
C LYS A 29 -1.61 5.62 10.28
N GLY A 30 -1.39 5.16 9.05
CA GLY A 30 -0.96 6.00 7.93
C GLY A 30 -1.96 7.13 7.64
N ALA A 31 -1.48 8.23 7.06
CA ALA A 31 -2.33 9.33 6.60
C ALA A 31 -3.09 8.98 5.31
N ILE A 32 -2.60 8.00 4.56
CA ILE A 32 -3.21 7.47 3.34
C ILE A 32 -3.72 6.05 3.61
N PRO A 33 -4.83 5.62 2.96
CA PRO A 33 -5.34 4.26 3.09
C PRO A 33 -4.33 3.22 2.62
N ASP A 34 -4.51 1.98 3.06
CA ASP A 34 -3.70 0.86 2.58
C ASP A 34 -3.97 0.57 1.10
N LEU A 35 -2.91 0.17 0.39
CA LEU A 35 -2.99 -0.22 -1.02
C LEU A 35 -3.18 -1.73 -1.13
N VAL A 36 -4.32 -2.14 -1.67
CA VAL A 36 -4.76 -3.54 -1.81
C VAL A 36 -4.34 -4.11 -3.16
N GLN A 37 -3.85 -5.35 -3.17
CA GLN A 37 -3.26 -6.01 -4.33
C GLN A 37 -2.22 -5.11 -5.04
N PRO A 38 -1.19 -4.66 -4.32
CA PRO A 38 -0.17 -3.78 -4.88
C PRO A 38 0.62 -4.49 -5.98
N GLU A 39 0.86 -3.79 -7.08
CA GLU A 39 1.68 -4.18 -8.21
C GLU A 39 2.76 -3.12 -8.45
N LEU A 40 4.00 -3.57 -8.65
CA LEU A 40 5.09 -2.68 -9.01
C LEU A 40 5.00 -2.39 -10.52
N LEU A 41 4.73 -1.14 -10.88
CA LEU A 41 4.58 -0.74 -12.28
C LEU A 41 5.91 -0.28 -12.88
N THR A 42 6.68 0.51 -12.14
CA THR A 42 8.02 0.93 -12.56
C THR A 42 8.94 1.11 -11.37
N PHE A 43 10.23 0.91 -11.57
CA PHE A 43 11.27 1.05 -10.58
C PHE A 43 12.51 1.69 -11.21
N GLY A 44 13.00 2.77 -10.60
CA GLY A 44 14.27 3.41 -10.92
C GLY A 44 15.08 3.59 -9.65
N SER A 45 16.27 2.97 -9.59
CA SER A 45 17.13 2.99 -8.40
C SER A 45 17.54 4.39 -7.95
N ASP A 46 17.59 5.34 -8.88
CA ASP A 46 18.05 6.73 -8.70
C ASP A 46 16.91 7.75 -8.60
N ARG A 47 15.65 7.33 -8.76
CA ARG A 47 14.49 8.26 -8.84
C ARG A 47 13.38 7.91 -7.88
N GLY A 48 12.93 6.66 -7.90
CA GLY A 48 11.73 6.26 -7.19
C GLY A 48 11.08 5.04 -7.82
N MET A 49 9.87 4.74 -7.35
CA MET A 49 9.05 3.68 -7.90
C MET A 49 7.59 4.10 -7.99
N MET A 50 6.88 3.50 -8.95
CA MET A 50 5.43 3.56 -9.04
C MET A 50 4.84 2.23 -8.59
N VAL A 51 3.99 2.27 -7.58
CA VAL A 51 3.19 1.12 -7.14
C VAL A 51 1.73 1.44 -7.40
N CYS A 52 1.00 0.53 -8.03
CA CYS A 52 -0.42 0.66 -8.26
C CYS A 52 -1.20 -0.42 -7.51
N GLY A 53 -2.48 -0.18 -7.25
CA GLY A 53 -3.34 -1.13 -6.57
C GLY A 53 -4.71 -0.51 -6.32
N PHE A 54 -5.46 -1.12 -5.40
CA PHE A 54 -6.79 -0.67 -5.05
C PHE A 54 -6.83 0.01 -3.69
N GLU A 55 -7.47 1.16 -3.63
CA GLU A 55 -7.85 1.81 -2.37
C GLU A 55 -9.36 1.69 -2.18
N GLU A 56 -9.79 1.46 -0.93
CA GLU A 56 -11.20 1.47 -0.57
C GLU A 56 -11.52 2.77 0.19
N ILE A 57 -12.28 3.66 -0.45
CA ILE A 57 -12.67 4.98 0.06
C ILE A 57 -14.20 5.06 -0.01
N ASP A 58 -14.84 5.33 1.13
CA ASP A 58 -16.31 5.38 1.24
C ASP A 58 -17.03 4.15 0.66
N GLY A 59 -16.47 2.95 0.90
CA GLY A 59 -17.01 1.68 0.43
C GLY A 59 -16.88 1.47 -1.08
N LYS A 60 -16.22 2.38 -1.81
CA LYS A 60 -15.93 2.26 -3.24
C LYS A 60 -14.46 1.91 -3.44
N ARG A 61 -14.21 1.10 -4.47
CA ARG A 61 -12.87 0.64 -4.82
C ARG A 61 -12.33 1.48 -5.98
N TYR A 62 -11.17 2.08 -5.78
CA TYR A 62 -10.48 2.92 -6.76
C TYR A 62 -9.15 2.30 -7.11
N TYR A 63 -8.85 2.16 -8.41
CA TYR A 63 -7.52 1.77 -8.85
C TYR A 63 -6.65 3.01 -8.97
N GLN A 64 -5.58 3.08 -8.18
CA GLN A 64 -4.73 4.26 -8.07
C GLN A 64 -3.24 3.88 -8.07
N GLY A 65 -2.39 4.85 -8.41
CA GLY A 65 -0.94 4.71 -8.44
C GLY A 65 -0.27 5.70 -7.48
N TRP A 66 0.72 5.21 -6.75
CA TRP A 66 1.55 6.00 -5.84
C TRP A 66 2.96 6.13 -6.42
N TRP A 67 3.40 7.37 -6.61
CA TRP A 67 4.81 7.68 -6.86
C TRP A 67 5.55 7.82 -5.54
N MET A 68 6.46 6.89 -5.28
CA MET A 68 7.36 6.91 -4.13
C MET A 68 8.72 7.40 -4.60
N GLN A 69 9.11 8.59 -4.16
CA GLN A 69 10.39 9.19 -4.53
C GLN A 69 11.44 8.89 -3.46
N TRP A 70 12.66 8.58 -3.90
CA TRP A 70 13.82 8.56 -3.00
C TRP A 70 14.19 9.99 -2.64
N ILE A 71 14.18 10.32 -1.36
CA ILE A 71 14.71 11.58 -0.86
C ILE A 71 16.20 11.37 -0.59
N ASP A 72 17.06 12.13 -1.27
CA ASP A 72 18.47 12.19 -0.92
C ASP A 72 18.57 12.69 0.53
N GLY A 73 19.23 11.90 1.37
CA GLY A 73 19.42 12.16 2.81
C GLY A 73 20.58 13.10 3.12
#